data_AF-A0A5C8TSP8-F1
#
_entry.id   AF-A0A5C8TSP8-F1
#
_cell.length_a   1.000
_cell.length_b   1.000
_cell.length_c   1.000
_cell.angle_alpha   90.00
_cell.angle_beta   90.00
_cell.angle_gamma   90.00
#
_symmetry.space_group_name_H-M   'P 1'
#
loop_
_entity.id
_entity.type
_entity.pdbx_description
1 polymer ?
#
loop_
_entity_poly.entity_id
_entity_poly.type
_entity_poly.pdbx_seq_one_letter_code
_entity_poly.pdbx_strand_id
1 'polypeptide(L)' 'MSSDTERHRELMDGLRSAKGKNDGSFEQAVTKAFEHVFDHLGRLNSHTSLGGADGEERQVKDGESATLR' A
#
# COMPACT_ATOMS: atom_id res chain seq x y z
N MET A 1 9.85 -6.57 3.78
CA MET A 1 8.94 -7.05 2.73
C MET A 1 8.27 -8.39 3.05
N SER A 2 8.96 -9.39 3.65
CA SER A 2 8.33 -10.68 4.03
C SER A 2 7.19 -10.56 5.06
N SER A 3 7.19 -9.52 5.91
CA SER A 3 6.18 -9.28 6.94
C SER A 3 4.85 -8.73 6.40
N ASP A 4 4.90 -8.02 5.27
CA ASP A 4 3.72 -7.39 4.66
C ASP A 4 2.85 -8.45 3.98
N THR A 5 3.49 -9.43 3.34
CA THR A 5 2.82 -10.57 2.70
C THR A 5 2.15 -11.49 3.71
N GLU A 6 2.74 -11.68 4.88
CA GLU A 6 2.16 -12.46 5.99
C GLU A 6 0.92 -11.75 6.56
N ARG A 7 1.05 -10.45 6.83
CA ARG A 7 -0.07 -9.62 7.31
C ARG A 7 -1.22 -9.54 6.30
N HIS A 8 -0.92 -9.52 5.00
CA HIS A 8 -1.92 -9.60 3.95
C HIS A 8 -2.72 -10.92 4.01
N ARG A 9 -2.05 -12.06 4.23
CA ARG A 9 -2.74 -13.35 4.39
C ARG A 9 -3.65 -13.35 5.61
N GLU A 10 -3.18 -12.86 6.75
CA GLU A 10 -3.98 -12.76 7.97
C GLU A 10 -5.26 -11.93 7.76
N LEU A 11 -5.16 -10.81 7.05
CA LEU A 11 -6.31 -9.95 6.74
C LEU A 11 -7.30 -10.64 5.80
N MET A 12 -6.81 -11.35 4.78
CA MET A 12 -7.66 -12.11 3.86
C MET A 12 -8.35 -13.29 4.54
N ASP A 13 -7.65 -13.97 5.44
CA ASP A 13 -8.20 -15.06 6.23
C ASP A 13 -9.24 -14.54 7.23
N GLY A 14 -9.01 -13.37 7.83
CA GLY A 14 -9.99 -12.66 8.66
C GLY A 14 -11.28 -12.34 7.90
N LEU A 15 -11.18 -11.75 6.70
CA LEU A 15 -12.32 -11.46 5.84
C LEU A 15 -13.09 -12.72 5.44
N ARG A 16 -12.37 -13.81 5.09
CA ARG A 16 -12.98 -15.09 4.74
C ARG A 16 -13.71 -15.70 5.93
N SER A 17 -13.10 -15.64 7.11
CA SER A 17 -13.65 -16.20 8.35
C SER A 17 -14.83 -15.42 8.91
N ALA A 18 -14.93 -14.13 8.56
CA ALA A 18 -16.00 -13.24 8.99
C ALA A 18 -17.20 -13.21 8.01
N LYS A 19 -17.02 -13.67 6.77
CA LYS A 19 -18.06 -13.67 5.74
C LYS A 19 -19.31 -14.42 6.20
N GLY A 20 -20.46 -13.75 6.11
CA GLY A 20 -21.76 -14.35 6.46
C GLY A 20 -22.07 -14.39 7.96
N LYS A 21 -21.17 -13.88 8.82
CA LYS A 21 -21.46 -13.65 10.23
C LYS A 21 -22.16 -12.30 10.39
N ASN A 22 -23.27 -12.28 11.12
CA ASN A 22 -24.04 -11.07 11.44
C ASN A 22 -23.72 -10.59 12.87
N ASP A 23 -22.44 -10.60 13.23
CA ASP A 23 -21.91 -10.29 14.56
C ASP A 23 -20.97 -9.07 14.56
N GLY A 24 -20.86 -8.35 13.44
CA GLY A 24 -19.95 -7.22 13.29
C GLY A 24 -18.50 -7.60 12.96
N SER A 25 -18.16 -8.90 12.89
CA SER A 25 -16.80 -9.35 12.61
C SER A 25 -16.35 -9.03 11.18
N PHE A 26 -17.29 -8.96 10.23
CA PHE A 26 -16.99 -8.63 8.84
C PHE A 26 -16.58 -7.16 8.71
N GLU A 27 -17.35 -6.26 9.31
CA GLU A 27 -17.08 -4.83 9.36
C GLU A 27 -15.72 -4.56 10.00
N GLN A 28 -15.42 -5.23 11.13
CA GLN A 28 -14.12 -5.11 11.78
C GLN A 28 -12.96 -5.62 10.91
N ALA A 29 -13.15 -6.74 10.20
CA ALA A 29 -12.14 -7.30 9.31
C ALA A 29 -11.87 -6.36 8.11
N VAL A 30 -12.92 -5.74 7.57
CA VAL A 30 -12.83 -4.74 6.50
C VAL A 30 -12.09 -3.49 6.98
N THR A 31 -12.43 -2.95 8.16
CA THR A 31 -11.73 -1.79 8.73
C THR A 31 -10.23 -2.07 8.88
N LYS A 32 -9.85 -3.21 9.47
CA LYS A 32 -8.44 -3.60 9.63
C LYS A 32 -7.71 -3.75 8.29
N ALA A 33 -8.40 -4.26 7.27
CA ALA A 33 -7.82 -4.39 5.93
C ALA A 33 -7.54 -3.02 5.31
N PHE A 34 -8.47 -2.07 5.42
CA PHE A 34 -8.27 -0.71 4.91
C PHE A 34 -7.20 0.06 5.68
N GLU A 35 -7.16 -0.04 7.01
CA GLU A 35 -6.09 0.55 7.83
C GLU A 35 -4.71 0.10 7.36
N HIS A 36 -4.55 -1.19 7.09
CA HIS A 36 -3.29 -1.73 6.58
C HIS A 36 -2.94 -1.20 5.18
N VAL A 37 -3.92 -1.10 4.27
CA VAL A 37 -3.71 -0.50 2.95
C VAL A 37 -3.27 0.96 3.07
N PHE A 38 -3.92 1.75 3.92
CA PHE A 38 -3.56 3.16 4.09
C PHE A 38 -2.18 3.33 4.74
N ASP A 39 -1.83 2.50 5.73
CA ASP A 39 -0.46 2.48 6.29
C ASP A 39 0.57 2.13 5.21
N HIS A 40 0.29 1.11 4.39
CA HIS A 40 1.18 0.71 3.30
C HIS A 40 1.36 1.82 2.26
N LEU A 41 0.28 2.49 1.84
CA LEU A 41 0.34 3.63 0.93
C LEU A 41 1.08 4.82 1.55
N GLY A 42 0.89 5.09 2.85
CA GLY A 42 1.59 6.13 3.59
C GLY A 42 3.11 5.89 3.63
N ARG A 43 3.52 4.64 3.88
CA ARG A 43 4.93 4.23 3.82
C ARG A 43 5.51 4.37 2.42
N LEU A 44 4.78 3.92 1.39
CA LEU A 44 5.21 4.08 0.00
C LEU A 44 5.47 5.55 -0.33
N ASN A 45 4.54 6.44 0.03
CA ASN A 45 4.67 7.87 -0.22
C ASN A 45 5.81 8.53 0.58
N SER A 46 6.05 8.04 1.80
CA SER A 46 7.17 8.47 2.64
C SER A 46 8.52 8.00 2.08
N HIS A 47 8.57 6.81 1.49
CA HIS A 47 9.75 6.28 0.80
C HIS A 47 10.06 7.03 -0.51
N THR A 48 9.05 7.46 -1.28
CA THR A 48 9.26 8.38 -2.42
C THR A 48 9.76 9.76 -1.97
N SER A 49 9.43 10.21 -0.76
CA SER A 49 9.96 11.46 -0.19
C SER A 49 11.37 11.32 0.40
N LEU A 50 11.81 10.10 0.75
CA LEU A 50 13.13 9.78 1.33
C LEU A 50 14.08 9.10 0.33
N GLY A 51 13.68 8.96 -0.93
CA GLY A 51 14.46 8.34 -2.01
C GLY A 51 15.60 9.22 -2.53
N GLY A 52 16.39 9.80 -1.64
CA GLY A 52 17.68 10.40 -1.96
C GLY A 52 18.80 9.38 -1.87
N ALA A 53 19.08 8.70 -2.98
CA ALA A 53 20.40 8.16 -3.36
C ALA A 53 20.51 7.93 -4.88
N ASP A 54 19.35 7.83 -5.56
CA ASP A 54 19.14 8.15 -6.99
C ASP A 54 17.97 9.15 -7.14
N GLY A 55 17.81 10.00 -6.12
CA GLY A 55 16.74 10.99 -5.97
C GLY A 55 16.94 12.23 -6.83
N GLU A 56 17.26 12.05 -8.10
CA GLU A 56 17.01 13.10 -9.06
C GLU A 56 15.58 12.90 -9.54
N GLU A 57 14.70 13.81 -9.13
CA GLU A 57 13.73 14.35 -10.07
C GLU A 57 14.52 14.58 -11.36
N ARG A 58 14.39 13.69 -12.35
CA ARG A 58 15.15 13.82 -13.60
C ARG A 58 14.69 15.13 -14.20
N GLN A 59 15.43 16.20 -13.92
CA GLN A 59 15.27 17.46 -14.60
C GLN A 59 15.41 17.12 -16.06
N VAL A 60 14.32 17.29 -16.81
CA VAL A 60 14.35 17.22 -18.25
C VAL A 60 15.41 18.24 -18.66
N LYS A 61 16.59 17.76 -19.09
CA LYS A 61 17.61 18.65 -19.63
C LYS A 61 17.00 19.30 -20.86
N ASP A 62 17.22 20.61 -21.00
CA ASP A 62 16.69 21.40 -22.11
C ASP A 62 16.94 20.68 -23.45
N GLY A 63 15.87 20.12 -24.03
CA GLY A 63 15.90 19.41 -25.30
C GLY A 63 15.27 18.01 -25.34
N GLU A 64 14.91 17.38 -24.21
CA GLU A 64 14.28 16.05 -24.24
C GLU A 64 12.73 16.11 -24.27
N SER A 65 12.13 15.52 -25.30
CA SER A 65 10.67 15.43 -25.46
C SER A 65 10.04 14.43 -24.49
N ALA A 66 9.04 14.90 -23.73
CA ALA A 66 8.26 14.16 -22.74
C ALA A 66 7.24 13.16 -23.34
N THR A 67 7.58 12.45 -24.41
CA THR A 67 6.63 11.61 -25.17
C THR A 67 6.90 10.11 -25.11
N LEU A 68 7.49 9.61 -24.03
CA LEU A 68 7.37 8.20 -23.69
C LEU A 68 7.28 8.04 -22.17
N ARG A 69 6.02 8.00 -21.70
CA ARG A 69 5.64 7.33 -20.47
C ARG A 69 5.32 5.87 -20.79
#